data_AF-A0A929PBA4-F1
#
_entry.id   AF-A0A929PBA4-F1
#
_cell.length_a   1.000
_cell.length_b   1.000
_cell.length_c   1.000
_cell.angle_alpha   90.00
_cell.angle_beta   90.00
_cell.angle_gamma   90.00
#
_symmetry.space_group_name_H-M   'P 1'
#
loop_
_entity.id
_entity.type
_entity.pdbx_description
1 polymer ?
#
loop_
_entity_poly.entity_id
_entity_poly.type
_entity_poly.pdbx_seq_one_letter_code
_entity_poly.pdbx_strand_id
1 'polypeptide(L)'
;MAETLPNVKPTRMELLKLKRRVKLADRGHKLLKEKRDALVSEFMVVIKEYKEARKRAEESLQIAFHDLLMAEVLLGSWDIGQISDITTRDINLDFAAKNIMGVSVPIL
;
A
#
# COMPACT_ATOMS: atom_id res chain seq x y z
N MET A 1 47.39 6.34 17.92
CA MET A 1 46.69 7.08 18.99
C MET A 1 45.24 6.63 18.97
N ALA A 2 44.67 6.20 20.10
CA ALA A 2 43.30 5.72 20.14
C ALA A 2 42.35 6.90 19.88
N GLU A 3 41.66 6.87 18.74
CA GLU A 3 40.66 7.87 18.38
C GLU A 3 39.51 7.76 19.39
N THR A 4 39.43 8.72 20.31
CA THR A 4 38.37 8.73 21.32
C THR A 4 37.12 9.31 20.67
N LEU A 5 36.01 8.57 20.77
CA LEU A 5 34.71 9.07 20.36
C LEU A 5 34.41 10.37 21.14
N PRO A 6 34.01 11.45 20.47
CA PRO A 6 33.69 12.69 21.15
C PRO A 6 32.58 12.41 22.18
N ASN A 7 32.76 12.94 23.39
CA ASN A 7 31.80 12.91 24.49
C ASN A 7 31.63 11.57 25.26
N VAL A 8 32.55 10.60 25.11
CA VAL A 8 32.53 9.36 25.92
C VAL A 8 33.75 9.28 26.85
N LYS A 9 33.51 9.12 28.16
CA LYS A 9 34.59 8.92 29.13
C LYS A 9 35.31 7.59 28.87
N PRO A 10 36.66 7.55 28.82
CA PRO A 10 37.42 6.33 28.53
C PRO A 10 37.46 5.38 29.73
N THR A 11 36.29 4.86 30.12
CA THR A 11 36.12 3.93 31.24
C THR A 11 35.70 2.55 30.74
N ARG A 12 36.09 1.50 31.46
CA ARG A 12 35.71 0.12 31.13
C ARG A 12 34.19 -0.09 31.11
N MET A 13 33.47 0.64 31.97
CA MET A 13 32.01 0.61 32.04
C MET A 13 31.37 1.14 30.74
N GLU A 14 31.85 2.28 30.23
CA GLU A 14 31.37 2.85 28.97
C GLU A 14 31.71 1.97 27.77
N LEU A 15 32.90 1.36 27.75
CA LEU A 15 33.26 0.38 26.71
C LEU A 15 32.30 -0.81 26.69
N LEU A 16 31.91 -1.35 27.85
CA LEU A 16 30.95 -2.45 27.94
C LEU A 16 29.55 -2.04 27.46
N LYS A 17 29.08 -0.83 27.81
CA LYS A 17 27.81 -0.29 27.31
C LYS A 17 27.81 -0.13 25.80
N LEU A 18 28.86 0.46 25.23
CA LEU A 18 29.04 0.63 23.78
C LEU A 18 29.04 -0.72 23.06
N LYS A 19 29.78 -1.72 23.55
CA LYS A 19 29.79 -3.07 22.97
C LYS A 19 28.40 -3.72 22.98
N ARG A 20 27.61 -3.52 24.05
CA ARG A 20 26.22 -4.00 24.11
C ARG A 20 25.33 -3.26 23.10
N ARG A 21 25.50 -1.94 22.96
CA ARG A 21 24.74 -1.10 22.02
C ARG A 21 25.00 -1.50 20.57
N VAL A 22 26.27 -1.74 20.20
CA VAL A 22 26.64 -2.23 18.86
C VAL A 22 25.99 -3.58 18.59
N LYS A 23 26.12 -4.55 19.50
CA LYS A 23 25.45 -5.87 19.34
C LYS A 23 23.93 -5.81 19.29
N LEU A 24 23.31 -4.83 19.95
CA LEU A 24 21.86 -4.60 19.86
C LEU A 24 21.50 -3.98 18.51
N ALA A 25 22.27 -2.98 18.05
CA ALA A 25 22.08 -2.31 16.77
C ALA A 25 22.24 -3.28 15.59
N ASP A 26 23.24 -4.16 15.62
CA ASP A 26 23.45 -5.18 14.57
C ASP A 26 22.24 -6.13 14.46
N ARG A 27 21.72 -6.58 15.60
CA ARG A 27 20.52 -7.43 15.64
C ARG A 27 19.27 -6.67 15.17
N GLY A 28 19.09 -5.43 15.62
CA GLY A 28 17.98 -4.58 15.20
C GLY A 28 18.00 -4.32 13.70
N HIS A 29 19.18 -4.03 13.14
CA HIS A 29 19.37 -3.84 11.70
C HIS A 29 18.98 -5.10 10.91
N LYS A 30 19.45 -6.27 11.35
CA LYS A 30 19.09 -7.55 10.71
C LYS A 30 17.57 -7.80 10.72
N LEU A 31 16.92 -7.59 11.87
CA LEU A 31 15.46 -7.76 11.99
C LEU A 31 14.68 -6.80 11.10
N LEU A 32 15.10 -5.54 11.01
CA LEU A 32 14.46 -4.56 10.15
C LEU A 32 14.64 -4.89 8.67
N LYS A 33 15.81 -5.45 8.30
CA LYS A 33 16.07 -5.92 6.94
C LYS A 33 15.14 -7.08 6.59
N GLU A 34 15.03 -8.08 7.46
CA GLU A 34 14.12 -9.22 7.28
C GLU A 34 12.65 -8.78 7.18
N LYS A 35 12.19 -7.86 8.05
CA LYS A 35 10.85 -7.27 7.98
C LYS A 35 10.60 -6.57 6.65
N ARG A 36 11.57 -5.79 6.18
CA ARG A 36 11.46 -5.07 4.89
C ARG A 36 11.36 -6.07 3.74
N ASP A 37 12.20 -7.09 3.72
CA ASP A 37 12.24 -8.06 2.62
C ASP A 37 10.91 -8.85 2.54
N ALA A 38 10.31 -9.19 3.69
CA ALA A 38 8.98 -9.80 3.74
C ALA A 38 7.85 -8.86 3.25
N LEU A 39 7.85 -7.60 3.70
CA LEU A 39 6.88 -6.59 3.24
C LEU A 39 6.96 -6.36 1.72
N VAL A 40 8.18 -6.32 1.16
CA VAL A 40 8.38 -6.18 -0.28
C VAL A 40 7.83 -7.39 -1.04
N SER A 41 8.00 -8.60 -0.50
CA SER A 41 7.46 -9.81 -1.10
C SER A 41 5.93 -9.79 -1.17
N GLU A 42 5.26 -9.46 -0.06
CA GLU A 42 3.79 -9.33 -0.03
C GLU A 42 3.30 -8.20 -0.94
N PHE A 43 3.99 -7.06 -0.95
CA PHE A 43 3.66 -5.94 -1.82
C PHE A 43 3.72 -6.30 -3.30
N MET A 44 4.70 -7.12 -3.71
CA MET A 44 4.82 -7.60 -5.09
C MET A 44 3.68 -8.53 -5.50
N VAL A 45 3.12 -9.31 -4.57
CA VAL A 45 1.92 -10.12 -4.82
C VAL A 45 0.72 -9.20 -5.07
N VAL A 46 0.50 -8.23 -4.18
CA VAL A 46 -0.61 -7.27 -4.30
C VAL A 46 -0.52 -6.45 -5.60
N ILE A 47 0.68 -6.03 -6.01
CA ILE A 47 0.86 -5.31 -7.29
C ILE A 47 0.43 -6.16 -8.49
N LYS A 48 0.72 -7.46 -8.49
CA LYS A 48 0.33 -8.34 -9.60
C LYS A 48 -1.19 -8.45 -9.68
N GLU A 49 -1.83 -8.73 -8.55
CA GLU A 49 -3.29 -8.79 -8.46
C GLU A 49 -3.94 -7.46 -8.87
N TYR A 50 -3.39 -6.33 -8.43
CA TYR A 50 -3.84 -5.00 -8.81
C TYR A 50 -3.74 -4.77 -10.32
N LYS A 51 -2.63 -5.15 -10.96
CA LYS A 51 -2.45 -4.99 -12.41
C LYS A 51 -3.48 -5.80 -13.20
N GLU A 52 -3.75 -7.04 -12.79
CA GLU A 52 -4.74 -7.90 -13.42
C GLU A 52 -6.17 -7.39 -13.20
N ALA A 53 -6.50 -6.95 -11.98
CA ALA A 53 -7.78 -6.34 -11.67
C ALA A 53 -8.01 -5.05 -12.46
N ARG A 54 -6.98 -4.20 -12.54
CA ARG A 54 -7.01 -2.95 -13.30
C ARG A 54 -7.25 -3.20 -14.79
N LYS A 55 -6.52 -4.16 -15.39
CA LYS A 55 -6.71 -4.51 -16.80
C LYS A 55 -8.15 -4.95 -17.08
N ARG A 56 -8.71 -5.83 -16.24
CA ARG A 56 -10.11 -6.27 -16.38
C ARG A 56 -11.13 -5.14 -16.22
N ALA A 57 -10.87 -4.23 -15.28
CA ALA A 57 -11.72 -3.05 -15.08
C ALA A 57 -11.66 -2.10 -16.30
N GLU A 58 -10.47 -1.86 -16.85
CA GLU A 58 -10.27 -1.04 -18.05
C GLU A 58 -10.98 -1.64 -19.28
N GLU A 59 -10.87 -2.96 -19.50
CA GLU A 59 -11.58 -3.67 -20.57
C GLU A 59 -13.11 -3.55 -20.42
N SER A 60 -13.61 -3.74 -19.19
CA SER A 60 -15.06 -3.66 -18.91
C SER A 60 -15.60 -2.24 -19.09
N LEU A 61 -14.83 -1.23 -18.64
CA LEU A 61 -15.18 0.18 -18.83
C LEU A 61 -15.17 0.57 -20.30
N GLN A 62 -14.22 0.09 -21.09
CA GLN A 62 -14.17 0.38 -22.52
C GLN A 62 -15.42 -0.10 -23.24
N ILE A 63 -15.89 -1.32 -22.93
CA ILE A 63 -17.14 -1.86 -23.49
C ILE A 63 -18.33 -1.02 -23.01
N ALA A 64 -18.44 -0.74 -21.71
CA ALA A 64 -19.54 0.04 -21.16
C ALA A 64 -19.63 1.46 -21.77
N PHE A 65 -18.49 2.13 -21.99
CA PHE A 65 -18.46 3.44 -22.65
C PHE A 65 -18.84 3.35 -24.13
N HIS A 66 -18.46 2.27 -24.82
CA HIS A 66 -18.90 2.07 -26.20
C HIS A 66 -20.41 1.91 -26.29
N ASP A 67 -21.00 1.09 -25.40
CA ASP A 67 -22.45 0.88 -25.34
C ASP A 67 -23.18 2.18 -24.97
N LEU A 68 -22.63 2.97 -24.05
CA LEU A 68 -23.17 4.28 -23.69
C LEU A 68 -23.17 5.25 -24.88
N LEU A 69 -22.08 5.32 -25.63
CA LEU A 69 -22.01 6.17 -26.84
C LEU A 69 -23.03 5.72 -27.89
N MET A 70 -23.20 4.42 -28.10
CA MET A 70 -24.22 3.90 -29.01
C MET A 70 -25.63 4.25 -28.54
N ALA A 71 -25.89 4.18 -27.24
CA ALA A 71 -27.16 4.63 -26.67
C ALA A 71 -27.38 6.13 -26.87
N GLU A 72 -26.35 6.97 -26.66
CA GLU A 72 -26.41 8.43 -26.88
C GLU A 72 -26.72 8.78 -28.34
N VAL A 73 -26.17 8.04 -29.30
CA VAL A 73 -26.47 8.23 -30.73
C VAL A 73 -27.93 7.89 -31.04
N LEU A 74 -28.52 6.90 -30.36
CA LEU A 74 -29.88 6.43 -30.61
C LEU A 74 -30.96 7.28 -29.90
N LEU A 75 -30.74 7.60 -28.63
CA LEU A 75 -31.71 8.25 -27.73
C LEU A 75 -31.44 9.74 -27.53
N GLY A 76 -30.22 10.21 -27.82
CA GLY A 76 -29.78 11.55 -27.47
C GLY A 76 -29.31 11.67 -26.02
N SER A 77 -28.38 12.60 -25.78
CA SER A 77 -27.74 12.78 -24.48
C SER A 77 -28.68 13.28 -23.37
N TRP A 78 -29.73 14.03 -23.74
CA TRP A 78 -30.69 14.57 -22.78
C TRP A 78 -31.52 13.46 -22.11
N ASP A 79 -32.03 12.52 -22.90
CA ASP A 79 -32.90 11.44 -22.40
C ASP A 79 -32.12 10.45 -21.52
N ILE A 80 -30.86 10.19 -21.85
CA ILE A 80 -29.98 9.34 -21.03
C ILE A 80 -29.67 9.97 -19.67
N GLY A 81 -29.44 11.29 -19.63
CA GLY A 81 -29.27 12.01 -18.37
C GLY A 81 -30.49 11.87 -17.45
N GLN A 82 -31.70 12.03 -18.01
CA GLN A 82 -32.94 11.84 -17.26
C GLN A 82 -33.09 10.41 -16.72
N ILE A 83 -32.77 9.40 -17.52
CA ILE A 83 -32.84 7.99 -17.09
C ILE A 83 -31.84 7.69 -15.97
N SER A 84 -30.64 8.25 -16.06
CA SER A 84 -29.61 8.12 -15.02
C SER A 84 -30.08 8.70 -13.69
N ASP A 85 -30.68 9.89 -13.70
CA ASP A 85 -31.15 10.56 -12.48
C ASP A 85 -32.30 9.81 -11.79
N ILE A 86 -33.18 9.16 -12.56
CA ILE A 86 -34.28 8.35 -12.03
C ILE A 86 -33.76 7.03 -11.43
N THR A 87 -32.64 6.51 -11.93
CA THR A 87 -32.07 5.22 -11.49
C THR A 87 -31.21 5.42 -10.25
N THR A 88 -31.84 5.61 -9.08
CA THR A 88 -31.11 5.69 -7.81
C THR A 88 -30.66 4.29 -7.38
N ARG A 89 -29.34 4.09 -7.32
CA ARG A 89 -28.72 2.90 -6.69
C ARG A 89 -27.88 3.34 -5.51
N ASP A 90 -28.29 2.96 -4.31
CA ASP A 90 -27.47 3.17 -3.13
C ASP A 90 -26.35 2.12 -3.09
N ILE A 91 -25.10 2.60 -3.13
CA ILE A 91 -23.90 1.78 -2.98
C ILE A 91 -23.34 2.04 -1.59
N ASN A 92 -23.53 1.09 -0.68
CA ASN A 92 -22.89 1.12 0.63
C ASN A 92 -21.52 0.45 0.53
N LEU A 93 -20.47 1.16 0.95
CA LEU A 93 -19.11 0.66 1.02
C LEU A 93 -18.68 0.60 2.48
N ASP A 94 -18.42 -0.60 2.97
CA ASP A 94 -17.86 -0.82 4.32
C ASP A 94 -16.34 -0.91 4.23
N PHE A 95 -15.65 -0.27 5.17
CA PHE A 95 -14.20 -0.28 5.23
C PHE A 95 -13.74 -1.08 6.45
N ALA A 96 -12.84 -2.03 6.24
CA ALA A 96 -12.16 -2.75 7.31
C ALA A 96 -10.64 -2.47 7.27
N ALA A 97 -9.94 -2.76 8.36
CA ALA A 97 -8.49 -2.59 8.44
C ALA A 97 -7.81 -3.95 8.62
N LYS A 98 -6.89 -4.27 7.73
CA LYS A 98 -6.03 -5.47 7.81
C LYS A 98 -4.64 -5.06 8.26
N ASN A 99 -4.06 -5.81 9.19
CA ASN A 99 -2.68 -5.59 9.63
C ASN A 99 -1.73 -6.51 8.87
N ILE A 100 -0.74 -5.93 8.20
CA ILE A 100 0.30 -6.62 7.45
C ILE A 100 1.66 -6.25 8.06
N MET A 101 2.24 -7.17 8.83
CA MET A 101 3.52 -6.98 9.54
C MET A 101 3.66 -5.66 10.32
N GLY A 102 2.57 -5.21 10.98
CA GLY A 102 2.54 -3.99 11.77
C GLY A 102 2.17 -2.72 10.97
N VAL A 103 1.81 -2.86 9.70
CA VAL A 103 1.24 -1.78 8.88
C VAL A 103 -0.27 -2.00 8.79
N SER A 104 -1.06 -0.99 9.15
CA SER A 104 -2.51 -1.02 8.98
C SER A 104 -2.85 -0.62 7.54
N VAL A 105 -3.53 -1.50 6.82
CA VAL A 105 -3.95 -1.32 5.44
C VAL A 105 -5.47 -1.37 5.38
N PRO A 106 -6.15 -0.33 4.87
CA PRO A 106 -7.58 -0.36 4.68
C PRO A 106 -7.94 -1.32 3.55
N ILE A 107 -8.99 -2.10 3.76
CA ILE A 107 -9.62 -2.98 2.78
C ILE A 107 -11.08 -2.56 2.65
N LEU A 108 -11.53 -2.53 1.40
CA LEU A 108 -12.94 -2.39 1.02
C LEU A 108 -13.61 -3.77 1.03
#